data_AF-A0A8D2IX31-F1
#
_entry.id   AF-A0A8D2IX31-F1
#
_cell.length_a   1.000
_cell.length_b   1.000
_cell.length_c   1.000
_cell.angle_alpha   90.00
_cell.angle_beta   90.00
_cell.angle_gamma   90.00
#
_symmetry.space_group_name_H-M   'P 1'
#
loop_
_entity.id
_entity.type
_entity.pdbx_description
1 polymer ?
#
loop_
_entity_poly.entity_id
_entity_poly.type
_entity_poly.pdbx_seq_one_letter_code
_entity_poly.pdbx_strand_id
1 'polypeptide(L)'
;RRPAEGGSIPVATHARSSSGPCGGPTGPSDPTSDSLFPLQDVGVLEYQAPQLAAACLAAAFQGSCEEAVVLDVACGTGLAAQEVTAGRSEGGPLSHYDIVLIVGALSEGQVPAGVVPELLRVTKPGGWVCLTTRRDAGNLRYEAELRRRLDELEQQGAWEKVAAQEVGRWEKAAQGLGYISGVVYLYRKAE
;
A
#
# COMPACT_ATOMS: atom_id res chain seq x y z
N ARG A 1 22.13 -24.47 -23.23
CA ARG A 1 22.88 -24.26 -21.96
C ARG A 1 23.31 -22.80 -21.86
N ARG A 2 22.62 -22.05 -20.99
CA ARG A 2 22.97 -20.84 -20.22
C ARG A 2 21.76 -19.89 -20.19
N PRO A 3 21.16 -19.60 -19.02
CA PRO A 3 20.21 -18.50 -18.90
C PRO A 3 20.97 -17.18 -18.81
N ALA A 4 20.39 -16.13 -19.41
CA ALA A 4 20.89 -14.78 -19.35
C ALA A 4 20.73 -14.22 -17.93
N GLU A 5 21.79 -13.59 -17.43
CA GLU A 5 21.86 -12.97 -16.11
C GLU A 5 20.95 -11.76 -16.02
N GLY A 6 20.28 -11.62 -14.87
CA GLY A 6 19.38 -10.52 -14.57
C GLY A 6 20.13 -9.20 -14.49
N GLY A 7 19.78 -8.27 -15.38
CA GLY A 7 20.16 -6.87 -15.27
C GLY A 7 19.35 -6.21 -14.15
N SER A 8 19.99 -5.93 -13.01
CA SER A 8 19.43 -5.10 -11.96
C SER A 8 19.27 -3.66 -12.45
N ILE A 9 18.05 -3.13 -12.43
CA ILE A 9 17.78 -1.72 -12.67
C ILE A 9 18.30 -0.94 -11.44
N PRO A 10 19.15 0.09 -11.61
CA PRO A 10 19.63 0.88 -10.47
C PRO A 10 18.52 1.81 -9.96
N VAL A 11 18.10 1.60 -8.70
CA VAL A 11 17.26 2.56 -7.96
C VAL A 11 18.13 3.75 -7.59
N ALA A 12 17.89 4.89 -8.23
CA ALA A 12 18.53 6.16 -7.90
C ALA A 12 18.04 6.66 -6.53
N THR A 13 18.78 6.37 -5.47
CA THR A 13 18.73 7.16 -4.24
C THR A 13 19.75 8.29 -4.39
N HIS A 14 19.30 9.54 -4.29
CA HIS A 14 19.98 10.73 -3.74
C HIS A 14 19.44 12.00 -4.41
N ALA A 15 18.67 12.80 -3.67
CA ALA A 15 18.61 14.24 -3.87
C ALA A 15 19.21 14.90 -2.61
N ARG A 16 20.45 15.39 -2.74
CA ARG A 16 21.02 16.35 -1.78
C ARG A 16 20.40 17.71 -2.10
N SER A 17 19.84 18.39 -1.11
CA SER A 17 19.68 19.84 -1.15
C SER A 17 20.66 20.47 -0.16
N SER A 18 21.54 21.28 -0.72
CA SER A 18 22.51 22.12 -0.02
C SER A 18 21.85 23.41 0.46
N SER A 19 21.98 23.73 1.75
CA SER A 19 22.11 25.12 2.22
C SER A 19 22.50 25.14 3.70
N GLY A 20 23.70 25.60 4.01
CA GLY A 20 24.00 26.25 5.30
C GLY A 20 24.17 27.76 5.08
N PRO A 21 24.65 28.55 6.06
CA PRO A 21 24.73 28.29 7.51
C PRO A 21 24.15 29.45 8.35
N CYS A 22 24.05 29.32 9.69
CA CYS A 22 24.33 30.39 10.66
C CYS A 22 24.20 29.92 12.14
N GLY A 23 25.30 30.05 12.91
CA GLY A 23 25.33 30.48 14.33
C GLY A 23 25.05 29.47 15.45
N GLY A 24 26.08 29.11 16.25
CA GLY A 24 25.98 28.41 17.56
C GLY A 24 25.53 29.32 18.74
N PRO A 25 25.67 28.95 20.04
CA PRO A 25 26.68 28.03 20.61
C PRO A 25 26.18 26.93 21.61
N THR A 26 27.11 25.99 21.84
CA THR A 26 27.32 24.96 22.89
C THR A 26 26.48 24.91 24.18
N GLY A 27 26.00 23.70 24.51
CA GLY A 27 25.55 23.21 25.84
C GLY A 27 25.38 21.68 25.82
N PRO A 28 25.55 20.95 26.96
CA PRO A 28 26.07 19.59 26.98
C PRO A 28 25.08 18.51 26.51
N SER A 29 25.66 17.49 25.88
CA SER A 29 25.06 16.26 25.38
C SER A 29 24.34 15.46 26.48
N ASP A 30 23.02 15.31 26.31
CA ASP A 30 22.16 14.40 27.07
C ASP A 30 21.77 13.23 26.15
N PRO A 31 22.23 11.99 26.38
CA PRO A 31 22.04 10.89 25.44
C PRO A 31 20.86 10.00 25.86
N THR A 32 19.65 10.54 26.04
CA THR A 32 18.45 9.69 26.21
C THR A 32 17.16 10.42 25.82
N SER A 33 16.80 10.39 24.54
CA SER A 33 15.42 10.12 24.11
C SER A 33 15.33 10.04 22.58
N ASP A 34 16.24 9.32 21.94
CA ASP A 34 15.96 8.86 20.59
C ASP A 34 14.96 7.73 20.73
N SER A 35 13.68 8.09 20.66
CA SER A 35 12.55 7.18 20.59
C SER A 35 12.60 6.52 19.21
N LEU A 36 13.63 5.69 19.02
CA LEU A 36 13.73 4.76 17.93
C LEU A 36 12.64 3.72 18.18
N PHE A 37 11.44 3.98 17.66
CA PHE A 37 10.59 2.90 17.21
C PHE A 37 11.46 2.07 16.28
N PRO A 38 11.88 0.84 16.63
CA PRO A 38 12.60 0.04 15.68
C PRO A 38 11.56 -0.28 14.60
N LEU A 39 11.74 0.32 13.42
CA LEU A 39 11.31 -0.30 12.19
C LEU A 39 11.90 -1.69 12.24
N GLN A 40 11.12 -2.66 12.71
CA GLN A 40 11.54 -4.04 12.74
C GLN A 40 11.85 -4.40 11.30
N ASP A 41 13.10 -4.81 11.09
CA ASP A 41 13.68 -5.05 9.79
C ASP A 41 12.72 -5.93 8.96
N VAL A 42 12.29 -5.44 7.80
CA VAL A 42 11.29 -6.08 6.93
C VAL A 42 11.71 -7.50 6.51
N GLY A 43 13.00 -7.83 6.60
CA GLY A 43 13.53 -9.18 6.39
C GLY A 43 13.22 -10.18 7.52
N VAL A 44 12.94 -9.72 8.74
CA VAL A 44 12.67 -10.58 9.91
C VAL A 44 11.26 -11.19 9.86
N LEU A 45 10.32 -10.48 9.24
CA LEU A 45 8.91 -10.86 9.20
C LEU A 45 8.51 -11.68 7.97
N GLU A 46 9.45 -12.01 7.06
CA GLU A 46 9.15 -12.74 5.80
C GLU A 46 7.91 -12.19 5.07
N TYR A 47 7.76 -10.86 5.07
CA TYR A 47 6.55 -10.17 4.63
C TYR A 47 6.36 -10.24 3.11
N GLN A 48 5.25 -10.83 2.66
CA GLN A 48 5.05 -11.17 1.23
C GLN A 48 4.08 -10.25 0.47
N ALA A 49 3.38 -9.35 1.15
CA ALA A 49 2.29 -8.60 0.56
C ALA A 49 2.67 -7.81 -0.71
N PRO A 50 3.81 -7.09 -0.78
CA PRO A 50 4.15 -6.30 -1.96
C PRO A 50 4.36 -7.17 -3.20
N GLN A 51 5.06 -8.29 -3.05
CA GLN A 51 5.33 -9.22 -4.15
C GLN A 51 4.05 -9.89 -4.64
N LEU A 52 3.16 -10.27 -3.72
CA LEU A 52 1.87 -10.89 -4.06
C LEU A 52 0.91 -9.91 -4.74
N ALA A 53 0.85 -8.66 -4.27
CA ALA A 53 0.06 -7.60 -4.91
C ALA A 53 0.56 -7.34 -6.34
N ALA A 54 1.88 -7.20 -6.53
CA ALA A 54 2.47 -7.01 -7.85
C ALA A 54 2.21 -8.21 -8.78
N ALA A 55 2.34 -9.44 -8.29
CA ALA A 55 2.08 -10.65 -9.08
C ALA A 55 0.60 -10.77 -9.48
N CYS A 56 -0.33 -10.47 -8.55
CA CYS A 56 -1.77 -10.49 -8.83
C CYS A 56 -2.14 -9.46 -9.90
N LEU A 57 -1.60 -8.24 -9.79
CA LEU A 57 -1.80 -7.18 -10.77
C LEU A 57 -1.20 -7.56 -12.14
N ALA A 58 0.03 -8.08 -12.17
CA ALA A 58 0.70 -8.50 -13.41
C ALA A 58 -0.05 -9.64 -14.13
N ALA A 59 -0.71 -10.53 -13.38
CA ALA A 59 -1.53 -11.59 -13.96
C ALA A 59 -2.84 -11.07 -14.60
N ALA A 60 -3.37 -9.95 -14.10
CA ALA A 60 -4.63 -9.37 -14.58
C ALA A 60 -4.43 -8.28 -15.65
N PHE A 61 -3.31 -7.56 -15.59
CA PHE A 61 -3.02 -6.43 -16.47
C PHE A 61 -2.42 -6.90 -17.79
N GLN A 62 -3.13 -6.65 -18.90
CA GLN A 62 -2.68 -7.00 -20.25
C GLN A 62 -2.14 -5.78 -21.05
N GLY A 63 -2.06 -4.60 -20.42
CA GLY A 63 -1.56 -3.37 -21.05
C GLY A 63 -0.04 -3.18 -20.93
N SER A 64 0.49 -2.09 -21.49
CA SER A 64 1.87 -1.65 -21.30
C SER A 64 2.06 -1.04 -19.90
N CYS A 65 2.76 -1.75 -19.02
CA CYS A 65 3.06 -1.25 -17.67
C CYS A 65 3.92 0.04 -17.67
N GLU A 66 4.57 0.36 -18.79
CA GLU A 66 5.48 1.50 -18.92
C GLU A 66 4.79 2.87 -18.99
N GLU A 67 3.48 2.90 -19.30
CA GLU A 67 2.71 4.16 -19.43
C GLU A 67 1.68 4.37 -18.31
N ALA A 68 1.48 3.36 -17.45
CA ALA A 68 0.50 3.41 -16.38
C ALA A 68 0.94 4.35 -15.25
N VAL A 69 0.06 5.26 -14.85
CA VAL A 69 0.28 6.11 -13.68
C VAL A 69 -0.19 5.35 -12.43
N VAL A 70 0.76 4.99 -11.56
CA VAL A 70 0.52 4.18 -10.36
C VAL A 70 0.57 5.06 -9.10
N LEU A 71 -0.44 4.94 -8.24
CA LEU A 71 -0.42 5.50 -6.88
C LEU A 71 -0.19 4.38 -5.86
N ASP A 72 0.87 4.48 -5.07
CA ASP A 72 1.05 3.69 -3.85
C ASP A 72 0.71 4.55 -2.61
N VAL A 73 -0.41 4.22 -1.97
CA VAL A 73 -0.95 4.96 -0.82
C VAL A 73 -0.16 4.66 0.47
N ALA A 74 0.61 3.58 0.49
CA ALA A 74 1.27 3.06 1.69
C ALA A 74 2.81 3.15 1.65
N CYS A 75 3.39 4.04 0.84
CA CYS A 75 4.83 4.13 0.54
C CYS A 75 5.79 4.49 1.70
N GLY A 76 5.35 4.34 2.96
CA GLY A 76 6.10 4.63 4.18
C GLY A 76 5.62 5.93 4.83
N THR A 77 5.29 5.87 6.12
CA THR A 77 4.69 6.93 6.99
C THR A 77 3.18 7.13 6.94
N GLY A 78 2.44 6.66 5.92
CA GLY A 78 0.97 6.74 5.89
C GLY A 78 0.40 8.15 5.62
N LEU A 79 1.24 9.14 5.31
CA LEU A 79 0.82 10.52 5.03
C LEU A 79 0.13 10.68 3.67
N ALA A 80 0.47 9.85 2.67
CA ALA A 80 -0.20 9.87 1.37
C ALA A 80 -1.70 9.53 1.45
N ALA A 81 -2.09 8.65 2.40
CA ALA A 81 -3.50 8.33 2.67
C ALA A 81 -4.29 9.52 3.27
N GLN A 82 -3.62 10.36 4.09
CA GLN A 82 -4.24 11.54 4.69
C GLN A 82 -4.47 12.64 3.65
N GLU A 83 -3.53 12.86 2.73
CA GLU A 83 -3.68 13.83 1.64
C GLU A 83 -4.78 13.43 0.62
N VAL A 84 -4.94 12.13 0.35
CA VAL A 84 -6.08 11.61 -0.45
C VAL A 84 -7.43 11.97 0.18
N THR A 85 -7.49 12.12 1.51
CA THR A 85 -8.68 12.51 2.26
C THR A 85 -8.82 14.04 2.39
N ALA A 86 -7.69 14.78 2.42
CA ALA A 86 -7.65 16.23 2.64
C ALA A 86 -7.86 17.06 1.36
N GLY A 87 -7.59 16.49 0.17
CA GLY A 87 -7.75 17.14 -1.13
C GLY A 87 -9.20 17.26 -1.63
N ARG A 88 -10.11 17.85 -0.84
CA ARG A 88 -11.43 18.30 -1.33
C ARG A 88 -11.27 19.66 -2.01
N SER A 89 -10.95 19.66 -3.30
CA SER A 89 -11.15 20.84 -4.15
C SER A 89 -12.39 20.61 -5.02
N GLU A 90 -13.38 21.48 -4.87
CA GLU A 90 -14.64 21.42 -5.60
C GLU A 90 -14.40 21.61 -7.11
N GLY A 91 -14.91 20.70 -7.94
CA GLY A 91 -15.28 21.03 -9.32
C GLY A 91 -14.54 20.40 -10.51
N GLY A 92 -13.77 19.32 -10.37
CA GLY A 92 -13.16 18.63 -11.53
C GLY A 92 -13.28 17.10 -11.50
N PRO A 93 -13.31 16.38 -12.65
CA PRO A 93 -13.29 14.93 -12.68
C PRO A 93 -11.88 14.44 -12.35
N LEU A 94 -11.64 13.99 -11.14
CA LEU A 94 -10.26 13.76 -10.66
C LEU A 94 -10.01 12.30 -10.33
N SER A 95 -10.20 11.48 -11.35
CA SER A 95 -9.54 10.19 -11.44
C SER A 95 -8.22 10.34 -12.21
N HIS A 96 -7.10 10.05 -11.56
CA HIS A 96 -5.75 10.38 -12.04
C HIS A 96 -4.89 9.15 -12.34
N TYR A 97 -5.19 8.02 -11.71
CA TYR A 97 -4.32 6.86 -11.67
C TYR A 97 -4.94 5.69 -12.42
N ASP A 98 -4.13 5.06 -13.27
CA ASP A 98 -4.51 3.81 -13.94
C ASP A 98 -4.55 2.65 -12.93
N ILE A 99 -3.71 2.74 -11.88
CA ILE A 99 -3.56 1.73 -10.84
C ILE A 99 -3.40 2.41 -9.48
N VAL A 100 -4.20 1.99 -8.50
CA VAL A 100 -4.09 2.41 -7.10
C VAL A 100 -3.77 1.19 -6.23
N LEU A 101 -2.70 1.28 -5.45
CA LEU A 101 -2.22 0.25 -4.54
C LEU A 101 -2.34 0.72 -3.10
N ILE A 102 -2.83 -0.15 -2.22
CA ILE A 102 -2.72 0.01 -0.78
C ILE A 102 -2.27 -1.31 -0.15
N VAL A 103 -0.97 -1.42 0.05
CA VAL A 103 -0.32 -2.64 0.54
C VAL A 103 0.09 -2.46 1.99
N GLY A 104 -0.30 -3.39 2.87
CA GLY A 104 0.15 -3.40 4.27
C GLY A 104 -0.43 -2.35 5.20
N ALA A 105 -1.31 -1.46 4.73
CA ALA A 105 -1.86 -0.36 5.52
C ALA A 105 -3.32 -0.54 5.97
N LEU A 106 -4.06 -1.48 5.36
CA LEU A 106 -5.46 -1.74 5.69
C LEU A 106 -5.55 -2.74 6.84
N SER A 107 -5.42 -2.25 8.06
CA SER A 107 -5.61 -3.06 9.27
C SER A 107 -6.02 -2.22 10.48
N GLU A 108 -6.45 -2.89 11.54
CA GLU A 108 -6.79 -2.27 12.82
C GLU A 108 -5.65 -1.36 13.31
N GLY A 109 -6.00 -0.13 13.71
CA GLY A 109 -5.06 0.89 14.18
C GLY A 109 -4.24 1.60 13.09
N GLN A 110 -4.47 1.29 11.81
CA GLN A 110 -3.79 1.93 10.67
C GLN A 110 -4.79 2.72 9.82
N VAL A 111 -4.78 2.55 8.49
CA VAL A 111 -5.68 3.28 7.60
C VAL A 111 -7.10 2.76 7.78
N PRO A 112 -8.10 3.60 8.10
CA PRO A 112 -9.48 3.15 8.27
C PRO A 112 -10.05 2.67 6.93
N ALA A 113 -10.93 1.67 6.98
CA ALA A 113 -11.63 1.17 5.79
C ALA A 113 -12.48 2.26 5.09
N GLY A 114 -12.74 3.38 5.78
CA GLY A 114 -13.30 4.62 5.23
C GLY A 114 -12.57 5.18 4.01
N VAL A 115 -11.30 4.83 3.79
CA VAL A 115 -10.52 5.28 2.63
C VAL A 115 -11.01 4.67 1.31
N VAL A 116 -11.72 3.53 1.35
CA VAL A 116 -12.01 2.71 0.17
C VAL A 116 -12.73 3.48 -0.96
N PRO A 117 -13.78 4.29 -0.69
CA PRO A 117 -14.40 5.11 -1.72
C PRO A 117 -13.45 6.15 -2.33
N GLU A 118 -12.49 6.67 -1.57
CA GLU A 118 -11.51 7.64 -2.07
C GLU A 118 -10.48 6.98 -2.99
N LEU A 119 -10.05 5.75 -2.69
CA LEU A 119 -9.21 4.96 -3.60
C LEU A 119 -9.90 4.76 -4.94
N LEU A 120 -11.19 4.40 -4.91
CA LEU A 120 -12.00 4.27 -6.11
C LEU A 120 -12.16 5.62 -6.85
N ARG A 121 -12.36 6.72 -6.12
CA ARG A 121 -12.52 8.05 -6.71
C ARG A 121 -11.30 8.48 -7.53
N VAL A 122 -10.09 8.29 -6.99
CA VAL A 122 -8.84 8.71 -7.65
C VAL A 122 -8.39 7.75 -8.76
N THR A 123 -8.99 6.56 -8.86
CA THR A 123 -8.75 5.58 -9.93
C THR A 123 -9.50 5.96 -11.20
N LYS A 124 -8.87 5.92 -12.38
CA LYS A 124 -9.51 6.16 -13.68
C LYS A 124 -10.63 5.15 -13.96
N PRO A 125 -11.70 5.52 -14.69
CA PRO A 125 -12.62 4.52 -15.24
C PRO A 125 -11.85 3.43 -15.99
N GLY A 126 -12.25 2.18 -15.80
CA GLY A 126 -11.53 1.01 -16.31
C GLY A 126 -10.20 0.68 -15.60
N GLY A 127 -9.73 1.54 -14.69
CA GLY A 127 -8.50 1.38 -13.92
C GLY A 127 -8.60 0.36 -12.78
N TRP A 128 -7.49 0.13 -12.10
CA TRP A 128 -7.31 -0.98 -11.16
C TRP A 128 -7.08 -0.51 -9.73
N VAL A 129 -7.66 -1.23 -8.77
CA VAL A 129 -7.40 -1.05 -7.34
C VAL A 129 -6.93 -2.37 -6.74
N CYS A 130 -5.72 -2.40 -6.18
CA CYS A 130 -5.20 -3.54 -5.44
C CYS A 130 -5.10 -3.20 -3.95
N LEU A 131 -5.73 -4.02 -3.14
CA LEU A 131 -5.81 -3.84 -1.69
C LEU A 131 -5.28 -5.10 -1.01
N THR A 132 -4.56 -4.93 0.09
CA THR A 132 -4.15 -6.07 0.90
C THR A 132 -4.48 -5.87 2.37
N THR A 133 -4.83 -6.95 3.05
CA THR A 133 -5.08 -6.93 4.49
C THR A 133 -4.62 -8.24 5.14
N ARG A 134 -4.13 -8.16 6.37
CA ARG A 134 -3.80 -9.34 7.18
C ARG A 134 -5.08 -9.97 7.76
N ARG A 135 -5.02 -11.25 8.12
CA ARG A 135 -6.11 -12.00 8.76
C ARG A 135 -5.59 -12.68 10.01
N ASP A 136 -5.66 -11.95 11.11
CA ASP A 136 -5.34 -12.44 12.45
C ASP A 136 -6.46 -12.07 13.43
N ALA A 137 -6.44 -12.66 14.61
CA ALA A 137 -7.49 -12.45 15.62
C ALA A 137 -7.68 -10.96 15.99
N GLY A 138 -6.61 -10.15 15.93
CA GLY A 138 -6.65 -8.72 16.20
C GLY A 138 -7.24 -7.88 15.05
N ASN A 139 -7.40 -8.45 13.85
CA ASN A 139 -7.88 -7.73 12.67
C ASN A 139 -9.29 -8.14 12.20
N LEU A 140 -9.96 -9.08 12.89
CA LEU A 140 -11.24 -9.64 12.43
C LEU A 140 -12.36 -8.60 12.25
N ARG A 141 -12.47 -7.63 13.17
CA ARG A 141 -13.49 -6.56 13.08
C ARG A 141 -13.22 -5.62 11.91
N TYR A 142 -11.96 -5.21 11.77
CA TYR A 142 -11.51 -4.40 10.64
C TYR A 142 -11.76 -5.12 9.30
N GLU A 143 -11.40 -6.41 9.21
CA GLU A 143 -11.58 -7.20 7.99
C GLU A 143 -13.06 -7.30 7.59
N ALA A 144 -13.96 -7.52 8.56
CA ALA A 144 -15.39 -7.58 8.31
C ALA A 144 -15.92 -6.23 7.76
N GLU A 145 -15.50 -5.11 8.33
CA GLU A 145 -15.87 -3.77 7.86
C GLU A 145 -15.27 -3.45 6.47
N LEU A 146 -14.01 -3.80 6.25
CA LEU A 146 -13.37 -3.67 4.94
C LEU A 146 -14.15 -4.46 3.89
N ARG A 147 -14.42 -5.74 4.15
CA ARG A 147 -15.18 -6.60 3.23
C ARG A 147 -16.57 -6.03 2.94
N ARG A 148 -17.29 -5.55 3.96
CA ARG A 148 -18.60 -4.90 3.78
C ARG A 148 -18.52 -3.74 2.79
N ARG A 149 -17.56 -2.84 2.95
CA ARG A 149 -17.37 -1.70 2.03
C ARG A 149 -17.00 -2.14 0.62
N LEU A 150 -16.16 -3.15 0.51
CA LEU A 150 -15.76 -3.68 -0.78
C LEU A 150 -16.95 -4.27 -1.55
N ASP A 151 -17.76 -5.06 -0.86
CA ASP A 151 -18.96 -5.69 -1.41
C ASP A 151 -20.06 -4.65 -1.70
N GLU A 152 -20.18 -3.58 -0.91
CA GLU A 152 -21.12 -2.48 -1.18
C GLU A 152 -20.84 -1.76 -2.49
N LEU A 153 -19.58 -1.44 -2.77
CA LEU A 153 -19.19 -0.81 -4.04
C LEU A 153 -19.36 -1.75 -5.23
N GLU A 154 -19.17 -3.05 -5.02
CA GLU A 154 -19.43 -4.07 -6.04
C GLU A 154 -20.95 -4.19 -6.33
N GLN A 155 -21.79 -4.21 -5.29
CA GLN A 155 -23.25 -4.21 -5.44
C GLN A 155 -23.79 -2.95 -6.11
N GLN A 156 -23.12 -1.80 -5.92
CA GLN A 156 -23.44 -0.54 -6.60
C GLN A 156 -22.99 -0.52 -8.07
N GLY A 157 -22.26 -1.54 -8.53
CA GLY A 157 -21.67 -1.58 -9.87
C GLY A 157 -20.54 -0.57 -10.08
N ALA A 158 -19.96 -0.05 -8.99
CA ALA A 158 -18.89 0.95 -9.07
C ALA A 158 -17.54 0.33 -9.49
N TRP A 159 -17.38 -0.97 -9.25
CA TRP A 159 -16.26 -1.80 -9.71
C TRP A 159 -16.67 -3.27 -9.78
N GLU A 160 -15.79 -4.09 -10.33
CA GLU A 160 -15.90 -5.56 -10.39
C GLU A 160 -14.73 -6.20 -9.63
N LYS A 161 -15.01 -7.22 -8.81
CA LYS A 161 -13.98 -8.04 -8.17
C LYS A 161 -13.35 -8.98 -9.19
N VAL A 162 -12.08 -8.74 -9.52
CA VAL A 162 -11.31 -9.56 -10.46
C VAL A 162 -10.62 -10.71 -9.74
N ALA A 163 -10.09 -10.48 -8.54
CA ALA A 163 -9.46 -11.52 -7.73
C ALA A 163 -9.59 -11.28 -6.23
N ALA A 164 -9.64 -12.38 -5.47
CA ALA A 164 -9.47 -12.41 -4.02
C ALA A 164 -8.60 -13.62 -3.67
N GLN A 165 -7.31 -13.39 -3.45
CA GLN A 165 -6.34 -14.44 -3.18
C GLN A 165 -6.03 -14.50 -1.69
N GLU A 166 -6.49 -15.56 -1.02
CA GLU A 166 -6.09 -15.86 0.36
C GLU A 166 -4.69 -16.51 0.39
N VAL A 167 -3.88 -16.09 1.37
CA VAL A 167 -2.48 -16.47 1.50
C VAL A 167 -2.22 -16.90 2.93
N GLY A 168 -1.88 -18.17 3.14
CA GLY A 168 -1.67 -18.73 4.48
C GLY A 168 -0.38 -18.28 5.16
N ARG A 169 0.65 -17.90 4.39
CA ARG A 169 1.96 -17.43 4.89
C ARG A 169 2.20 -15.99 4.45
N TRP A 170 1.41 -15.07 5.00
CA TRP A 170 1.44 -13.66 4.64
C TRP A 170 2.61 -12.92 5.27
N GLU A 171 2.81 -13.15 6.57
CA GLU A 171 3.82 -12.53 7.41
C GLU A 171 4.14 -13.49 8.56
N LYS A 172 5.39 -13.58 8.97
CA LYS A 172 5.81 -14.32 10.15
C LYS A 172 5.41 -13.56 11.40
N ALA A 173 4.72 -14.22 12.33
CA ALA A 173 4.28 -13.57 13.56
C ALA A 173 5.49 -13.07 14.37
N ALA A 174 5.40 -11.88 14.96
CA ALA A 174 6.49 -11.26 15.73
C ALA A 174 6.99 -12.12 16.90
N GLN A 175 6.15 -12.98 17.48
CA GLN A 175 6.55 -13.92 18.54
C GLN A 175 7.13 -15.24 18.01
N GLY A 176 7.33 -15.38 16.69
CA GLY A 176 7.88 -16.58 16.05
C GLY A 176 6.96 -17.80 16.01
N LEU A 177 5.75 -17.71 16.58
CA LEU A 177 4.77 -18.79 16.66
C LEU A 177 3.93 -18.89 15.37
N GLY A 178 4.59 -19.11 14.24
CA GLY A 178 3.93 -19.37 12.96
C GLY A 178 3.74 -18.14 12.08
N TYR A 179 2.73 -18.20 11.21
CA TYR A 179 2.45 -17.18 10.21
C TYR A 179 1.06 -16.59 10.42
N ILE A 180 0.97 -15.29 10.18
CA ILE A 180 -0.27 -14.58 9.94
C ILE A 180 -0.68 -14.88 8.50
N SER A 181 -1.97 -15.08 8.25
CA SER A 181 -2.53 -15.17 6.90
C SER A 181 -2.97 -13.81 6.40
N GLY A 182 -3.31 -13.69 5.12
CA GLY A 182 -3.71 -12.41 4.52
C GLY A 182 -4.47 -12.62 3.23
N VAL A 183 -4.95 -11.52 2.66
CA VAL A 183 -5.68 -11.52 1.39
C VAL A 183 -5.16 -10.40 0.49
N VAL A 184 -5.02 -10.73 -0.80
CA VAL A 184 -4.90 -9.75 -1.88
C VAL A 184 -6.24 -9.65 -2.57
N TYR A 185 -6.79 -8.44 -2.64
CA TYR A 185 -7.95 -8.12 -3.46
C TYR A 185 -7.51 -7.33 -4.68
N LEU A 186 -8.12 -7.64 -5.82
CA LEU A 186 -7.97 -6.89 -7.06
C LEU A 186 -9.35 -6.56 -7.61
N TYR A 187 -9.59 -5.28 -7.84
CA TYR A 187 -10.82 -4.76 -8.42
C TYR A 187 -10.52 -3.95 -9.68
N ARG A 188 -11.45 -3.98 -10.63
CA ARG A 188 -11.45 -3.10 -11.79
C ARG A 188 -12.60 -2.11 -11.68
N LYS A 189 -12.30 -0.82 -11.71
CA LYS A 189 -13.30 0.25 -11.68
C LYS A 189 -14.15 0.20 -12.96
N ALA A 190 -15.44 0.46 -12.82
CA ALA A 190 -16.35 0.58 -13.96
C ALA A 190 -15.92 1.71 -14.91
N GLU A 191 -16.33 1.61 -16.18
CA GLU A 191 -16.10 2.63 -17.23
C GLU A 191 -16.99 3.88 -17.04
#